data_AF-A0A0G1RJ30-F1
#
_entry.id   AF-A0A0G1RJ30-F1
#
_cell.length_a   1.000
_cell.length_b   1.000
_cell.length_c   1.000
_cell.angle_alpha   90.00
_cell.angle_beta   90.00
_cell.angle_gamma   90.00
#
_symmetry.space_group_name_H-M   'P 1'
#
loop_
_entity.id
_entity.type
_entity.pdbx_description
1 polymer ?
#
loop_
_entity_poly.entity_id
_entity_poly.type
_entity_poly.pdbx_seq_one_letter_code
_entity_poly.pdbx_strand_id
1 'polypeptide(L)'
;MTSSLIAQLQLPRYDFDVITRGGSVSDIFTKPFIRDFVDFFNPSNPISSLGFLMSRIIPFTIVTAGLIFFFQLISAGFSYMTAAGDSAKIQAAHKNLINALIGLLVVISAFFLAQIIQVVFGITLL
;
A
#
# COMPACT_ATOMS: atom_id res chain seq x y z
N MET A 1 -20.56 40.19 35.89
CA MET A 1 -20.50 38.73 36.17
C MET A 1 -20.95 37.86 34.98
N THR A 2 -21.20 38.41 33.78
CA THR A 2 -21.62 37.62 32.61
C THR A 2 -20.57 37.50 31.51
N SER A 3 -19.50 38.30 31.54
CA SER A 3 -18.45 38.31 30.50
C SER A 3 -17.43 37.17 30.62
N SER A 4 -17.42 36.41 31.72
CA SER A 4 -16.51 35.26 31.93
C SER A 4 -17.08 33.91 31.47
N LEU A 5 -18.39 33.84 31.16
CA LEU A 5 -19.05 32.62 30.67
C LEU A 5 -18.88 32.40 29.16
N ILE A 6 -18.50 33.44 28.40
CA ILE A 6 -18.25 33.32 26.95
C ILE A 6 -16.79 32.88 26.66
N ALA A 7 -15.86 33.12 27.59
CA ALA A 7 -14.46 32.72 27.46
C ALA A 7 -14.21 31.21 27.67
N GLN A 8 -15.15 30.50 28.30
CA GLN A 8 -15.08 29.04 28.48
C GLN A 8 -15.64 28.26 27.28
N LEU A 9 -16.15 28.95 26.25
CA LEU A 9 -16.52 28.36 24.97
C LEU A 9 -15.46 28.63 23.90
N GLN A 10 -14.18 28.67 24.31
CA GLN A 10 -13.07 28.46 23.40
C GLN A 10 -13.11 26.98 22.98
N LEU A 11 -14.05 26.64 22.10
CA LEU A 11 -14.03 25.36 21.41
C LEU A 11 -12.64 25.27 20.77
N PRO A 12 -11.91 24.15 20.95
CA PRO A 12 -10.68 23.93 20.21
C PRO A 12 -11.02 24.20 18.75
N ARG A 13 -10.45 25.28 18.20
CA ARG A 13 -10.52 25.52 16.77
C ARG A 13 -9.89 24.28 16.17
N TYR A 14 -10.70 23.40 15.58
CA TYR A 14 -10.17 22.32 14.79
C TYR A 14 -9.36 22.98 13.69
N ASP A 15 -8.04 22.97 13.87
CA ASP A 15 -7.08 23.52 12.94
C ASP A 15 -7.05 22.56 11.75
N PHE A 16 -7.92 22.79 10.77
CA PHE A 16 -7.98 21.98 9.55
C PHE A 16 -6.82 22.30 8.59
N ASP A 17 -5.79 23.02 9.02
CA ASP A 17 -4.65 23.40 8.19
C ASP A 17 -3.50 22.38 8.24
N VAL A 18 -3.75 21.21 7.64
CA VAL A 18 -2.67 20.33 7.18
C VAL A 18 -1.94 20.94 5.96
N ILE A 19 -2.57 21.89 5.25
CA ILE A 19 -2.06 22.49 4.00
C ILE A 19 -1.17 23.72 4.26
N THR A 20 -1.40 24.49 5.34
CA THR A 20 -0.69 25.77 5.58
C THR A 20 0.70 25.59 6.21
N ARG A 21 1.04 24.40 6.72
CA ARG A 21 2.34 24.12 7.39
C ARG A 21 3.42 23.51 6.46
N GLY A 22 3.22 23.54 5.14
CA GLY A 22 4.18 22.97 4.19
C GLY A 22 4.22 21.43 4.18
N GLY A 23 3.18 20.76 4.69
CA GLY A 23 2.97 19.33 4.49
C GLY A 23 2.42 19.11 3.09
N SER A 24 3.28 18.67 2.17
CA SER A 24 2.90 18.42 0.78
C SER A 24 2.00 17.19 0.71
N VAL A 25 0.91 17.21 -0.07
CA VAL A 25 0.01 16.04 -0.24
C VAL A 25 0.78 14.81 -0.76
N SER A 26 1.95 15.03 -1.40
CA SER A 26 2.92 14.01 -1.77
C SER A 26 3.43 13.20 -0.57
N ASP A 27 3.52 13.80 0.62
CA ASP A 27 4.04 13.16 1.81
C ASP A 27 3.12 12.05 2.32
N ILE A 28 1.81 12.21 2.13
CA ILE A 28 0.82 11.25 2.60
C ILE A 28 0.79 10.01 1.69
N PHE A 29 1.08 10.20 0.40
CA PHE A 29 1.12 9.13 -0.59
C PHE A 29 2.52 8.48 -0.75
N THR A 30 3.58 9.23 -0.45
CA THR A 30 4.97 8.78 -0.69
C THR A 30 5.61 8.12 0.55
N LYS A 31 5.20 8.47 1.77
CA LYS A 31 6.05 8.24 2.95
C LYS A 31 6.17 6.81 3.53
N PRO A 32 5.27 5.84 3.30
CA PRO A 32 5.52 4.46 3.73
C PRO A 32 6.09 3.58 2.58
N PHE A 33 5.29 3.28 1.56
CA PHE A 33 5.60 2.24 0.56
C PHE A 33 6.77 2.54 -0.38
N ILE A 34 6.92 3.78 -0.85
CA ILE A 34 7.93 4.14 -1.86
C ILE A 34 9.32 4.24 -1.22
N ARG A 35 9.41 4.71 0.02
CA ARG A 35 10.69 4.86 0.74
C ARG A 35 11.35 3.50 0.94
N ASP A 36 10.61 2.51 1.42
CA ASP A 36 11.15 1.18 1.70
C ASP A 36 11.63 0.45 0.44
N PHE A 37 10.95 0.67 -0.68
CA PHE A 37 11.38 0.17 -1.99
C PHE A 37 12.68 0.84 -2.46
N VAL A 38 12.78 2.17 -2.39
CA VAL A 38 13.99 2.90 -2.80
C VAL A 38 15.16 2.55 -1.88
N ASP A 39 14.90 2.42 -0.58
CA ASP A 39 15.88 2.02 0.42
C ASP A 39 16.35 0.57 0.19
N PHE A 40 15.57 -0.33 -0.41
CA PHE A 40 16.04 -1.65 -0.85
C PHE A 40 17.19 -1.56 -1.85
N PHE A 41 17.16 -0.63 -2.79
CA PHE A 41 18.19 -0.47 -3.82
C PHE A 41 19.40 0.35 -3.36
N ASN A 42 19.36 0.97 -2.18
CA ASN A 42 20.45 1.79 -1.67
C ASN A 42 21.56 0.93 -0.99
N PRO A 43 22.77 0.80 -1.55
CA PRO A 43 23.78 -0.17 -1.08
C PRO A 43 24.44 0.17 0.29
N SER A 44 24.10 1.29 0.94
CA SER A 44 24.84 1.82 2.10
C SER A 44 24.52 1.22 3.48
N ASN A 45 23.79 0.10 3.58
CA ASN A 45 23.29 -0.38 4.88
C ASN A 45 23.89 -1.75 5.28
N PRO A 46 24.70 -1.82 6.36
CA PRO A 46 25.29 -3.07 6.84
C PRO A 46 24.21 -4.09 7.26
N ILE A 47 24.34 -5.32 6.76
CA ILE A 47 23.46 -6.45 7.10
C ILE A 47 23.94 -7.03 8.44
N SER A 48 23.59 -6.39 9.55
CA SER A 48 24.03 -6.81 10.89
C SER A 48 23.01 -7.69 11.64
N SER A 49 21.79 -7.86 11.13
CA SER A 49 20.73 -8.64 11.80
C SER A 49 19.73 -9.29 10.83
N LEU A 50 19.23 -10.49 11.18
CA LEU A 50 18.16 -11.19 10.45
C LEU A 50 16.86 -10.36 10.40
N GLY A 51 16.58 -9.56 11.44
CA GLY A 51 15.44 -8.64 11.45
C GLY A 51 15.55 -7.55 10.39
N PHE A 52 16.78 -7.09 10.10
CA PHE A 52 17.04 -6.07 9.08
C PHE A 52 16.85 -6.60 7.66
N LEU A 53 17.17 -7.88 7.42
CA LEU A 53 16.90 -8.55 6.14
C LEU A 53 15.40 -8.67 5.86
N MET A 54 14.62 -9.06 6.87
CA MET A 54 13.16 -9.21 6.72
C MET A 54 12.46 -7.87 6.50
N SER A 55 12.89 -6.82 7.21
CA SER A 55 12.33 -5.46 7.05
C SER A 55 12.57 -4.87 5.67
N ARG A 56 13.52 -5.41 4.89
CA ARG A 56 13.88 -4.92 3.56
C ARG A 56 13.28 -5.77 2.43
N ILE A 57 13.19 -7.09 2.62
CA ILE A 57 12.67 -8.03 1.62
C ILE A 57 11.14 -7.99 1.52
N ILE A 58 10.44 -7.82 2.65
CA ILE A 58 8.97 -7.82 2.67
C ILE A 58 8.37 -6.67 1.85
N PRO A 59 8.72 -5.38 2.08
CA PRO A 59 8.17 -4.29 1.28
C PRO A 59 8.52 -4.43 -0.21
N PHE A 60 9.75 -4.84 -0.51
CA PHE A 60 10.19 -5.07 -1.89
C PHE A 60 9.34 -6.13 -2.63
N THR A 61 9.00 -7.22 -1.95
CA THR A 61 8.20 -8.32 -2.54
C THR A 61 6.77 -7.88 -2.80
N ILE A 62 6.16 -7.13 -1.88
CA ILE A 62 4.78 -6.62 -2.03
C ILE A 62 4.69 -5.69 -3.25
N VAL A 63 5.66 -4.79 -3.44
CA VAL A 63 5.72 -3.87 -4.59
C VAL A 63 5.83 -4.64 -5.91
N THR A 64 6.80 -5.55 -5.96
CA THR A 64 7.11 -6.33 -7.17
C THR A 64 5.94 -7.24 -7.54
N ALA A 65 5.33 -7.90 -6.55
CA ALA A 65 4.13 -8.72 -6.75
C ALA A 65 2.97 -7.88 -7.27
N GLY A 66 2.69 -6.72 -6.66
CA GLY A 66 1.62 -5.82 -7.11
C GLY A 66 1.78 -5.41 -8.58
N LEU A 67 3.01 -5.08 -9.00
CA LEU A 67 3.29 -4.70 -10.38
C LEU A 67 3.08 -5.87 -11.36
N ILE A 68 3.56 -7.07 -11.01
CA ILE A 68 3.38 -8.28 -11.84
C ILE A 68 1.88 -8.60 -12.00
N PHE A 69 1.13 -8.61 -10.89
CA PHE A 69 -0.31 -8.89 -10.93
C PHE A 69 -1.08 -7.84 -11.72
N PHE A 70 -0.65 -6.58 -11.69
CA PHE A 70 -1.25 -5.51 -12.50
C PHE A 70 -1.11 -5.78 -14.01
N PHE A 71 0.08 -6.12 -14.49
CA PHE A 71 0.28 -6.50 -15.90
C PHE A 71 -0.46 -7.80 -16.26
N GLN A 72 -0.53 -8.76 -15.34
CA GLN A 72 -1.29 -10.00 -15.53
C GLN A 72 -2.79 -9.74 -15.66
N LEU A 73 -3.33 -8.76 -14.93
CA LEU A 73 -4.74 -8.35 -15.00
C LEU A 73 -5.05 -7.70 -16.35
N ILE A 74 -4.20 -6.79 -16.82
CA ILE A 74 -4.36 -6.14 -18.13
C ILE A 74 -4.34 -7.19 -19.24
N SER A 75 -3.34 -8.07 -19.27
CA SER A 75 -3.23 -9.13 -20.28
C SER A 75 -4.39 -10.12 -20.24
N ALA A 76 -4.88 -10.49 -19.05
CA ALA A 76 -6.08 -11.33 -18.91
C ALA A 76 -7.35 -10.63 -19.44
N GLY A 77 -7.49 -9.32 -19.20
CA GLY A 77 -8.59 -8.52 -19.74
C GLY A 77 -8.59 -8.46 -21.26
N PHE A 78 -7.43 -8.22 -21.87
CA PHE A 78 -7.29 -8.28 -23.33
C PHE A 78 -7.59 -9.68 -23.88
N SER A 79 -7.13 -10.74 -23.22
CA SER A 79 -7.45 -12.11 -23.61
C SER A 79 -8.95 -12.42 -23.52
N TYR A 80 -9.66 -11.84 -22.56
CA TYR A 80 -11.11 -12.00 -22.41
C TYR A 80 -11.87 -11.28 -23.54
N MET A 81 -11.45 -10.05 -23.88
CA MET A 81 -12.06 -9.27 -24.98
C MET A 81 -11.82 -9.90 -26.35
N THR A 82 -10.65 -10.50 -26.58
CA THR A 82 -10.26 -11.10 -27.87
C THR A 82 -10.80 -12.51 -28.09
N ALA A 83 -11.43 -13.14 -27.09
CA ALA A 83 -11.92 -14.52 -27.18
C ALA A 83 -13.10 -14.71 -28.15
N ALA A 84 -13.74 -13.63 -28.62
CA ALA A 84 -14.60 -13.54 -29.80
C ALA A 84 -15.64 -14.67 -30.02
N GLY A 85 -16.15 -15.29 -28.94
CA GLY A 85 -17.20 -16.32 -29.00
C GLY A 85 -16.73 -17.78 -28.86
N ASP A 86 -15.43 -18.03 -28.74
CA ASP A 86 -14.90 -19.35 -28.40
C ASP A 86 -15.05 -19.59 -26.88
N SER A 87 -16.04 -20.41 -26.51
CA SER A 87 -16.38 -20.72 -25.11
C SER A 87 -15.17 -21.21 -24.30
N ALA A 88 -14.28 -22.02 -24.91
CA ALA A 88 -13.10 -22.52 -24.21
C ALA A 88 -12.12 -21.39 -23.87
N LYS A 89 -11.92 -20.44 -24.79
CA LYS A 89 -11.06 -19.26 -24.58
C LYS A 89 -11.67 -18.28 -23.58
N ILE A 90 -12.98 -18.07 -23.63
CA ILE A 90 -13.68 -17.22 -22.65
C ILE A 90 -13.52 -17.80 -21.24
N GLN A 91 -13.70 -19.11 -21.09
CA GLN A 91 -13.58 -19.75 -19.78
C GLN A 91 -12.14 -19.74 -19.24
N ALA A 92 -11.14 -19.94 -20.12
CA ALA A 92 -9.73 -19.81 -19.77
C ALA A 92 -9.34 -18.37 -19.40
N ALA A 93 -9.77 -17.39 -20.19
CA ALA A 93 -9.52 -15.97 -19.92
C ALA A 93 -10.21 -15.50 -18.63
N HIS A 94 -11.43 -15.97 -18.36
CA HIS A 94 -12.15 -15.69 -17.12
C HIS A 94 -11.41 -16.25 -15.90
N LYS A 95 -10.93 -17.50 -15.98
CA LYS A 95 -10.10 -18.09 -14.92
C LYS A 95 -8.83 -17.26 -14.68
N ASN A 96 -8.15 -16.82 -15.75
CA ASN A 96 -6.96 -15.99 -15.63
C ASN A 96 -7.26 -14.61 -15.01
N LEU A 97 -8.41 -14.03 -15.35
CA LEU A 97 -8.86 -12.76 -14.77
C LEU A 97 -9.11 -12.90 -13.26
N ILE A 98 -9.82 -13.95 -12.84
CA ILE A 98 -10.06 -14.24 -11.43
C ILE A 98 -8.75 -14.51 -10.68
N ASN A 99 -7.83 -15.27 -11.28
CA ASN A 99 -6.51 -15.53 -10.68
C ASN A 99 -5.71 -14.22 -10.49
N ALA A 100 -5.72 -13.32 -11.48
CA ALA A 100 -5.07 -12.02 -11.36
C ALA A 100 -5.73 -11.16 -10.28
N LEU A 101 -7.06 -11.20 -10.17
CA LEU A 101 -7.82 -10.50 -9.12
C LEU A 101 -7.48 -11.03 -7.72
N ILE A 102 -7.40 -12.35 -7.56
CA ILE A 102 -7.03 -13.00 -6.28
C ILE A 102 -5.59 -12.63 -5.92
N GLY A 103 -4.67 -12.63 -6.88
CA GLY A 103 -3.29 -12.20 -6.65
C GLY A 103 -3.20 -10.78 -6.13
N LEU A 104 -3.96 -9.85 -6.73
CA LEU A 104 -4.04 -8.47 -6.26
C LEU A 104 -4.66 -8.37 -4.85
N LEU A 105 -5.73 -9.14 -4.59
CA LEU A 105 -6.37 -9.20 -3.28
C LEU A 105 -5.41 -9.72 -2.20
N VAL A 106 -4.57 -10.70 -2.52
CA VAL A 106 -3.55 -11.24 -1.62
C VAL A 106 -2.50 -10.18 -1.29
N VAL A 107 -2.03 -9.40 -2.27
CA VAL A 107 -1.08 -8.29 -2.02
C VAL A 107 -1.67 -7.25 -1.07
N ILE A 108 -2.94 -6.88 -1.27
CA ILE A 108 -3.66 -5.97 -0.36
C ILE A 108 -3.77 -6.62 1.03
N SER A 109 -4.13 -7.90 1.11
CA SER A 109 -4.26 -8.61 2.39
C SER A 109 -2.93 -8.74 3.13
N ALA A 110 -1.83 -8.95 2.42
CA ALA A 110 -0.48 -9.01 2.96
C ALA A 110 -0.06 -7.68 3.62
N PHE A 111 -0.47 -6.56 3.03
CA PHE A 111 -0.25 -5.23 3.62
C PHE A 111 -0.97 -5.08 4.97
N PHE A 112 -2.25 -5.46 5.02
CA PHE A 112 -3.02 -5.43 6.27
C PHE A 112 -2.41 -6.34 7.34
N LEU A 113 -1.95 -7.53 6.95
CA LEU A 113 -1.26 -8.45 7.86
C LEU A 113 0.05 -7.86 8.39
N ALA A 114 0.86 -7.24 7.52
CA ALA A 114 2.09 -6.59 7.92
C ALA A 114 1.82 -5.46 8.93
N GLN A 115 0.78 -4.66 8.72
CA GLN A 115 0.36 -3.60 9.65
C GLN A 115 -0.05 -4.15 11.02
N ILE A 116 -0.77 -5.28 11.06
CA ILE A 116 -1.15 -5.93 12.33
C ILE A 116 0.09 -6.44 13.07
N ILE A 117 1.04 -7.05 12.36
CA ILE A 117 2.30 -7.53 12.94
C ILE A 117 3.09 -6.36 13.55
N GLN A 118 3.14 -5.20 12.88
CA GLN A 118 3.80 -4.02 13.44
C GLN A 118 3.20 -3.58 14.77
N VAL A 119 1.87 -3.54 14.86
CA VAL A 119 1.15 -3.10 16.06
C VAL A 119 1.35 -4.09 17.22
N VAL A 120 1.35 -5.40 16.92
CA VAL A 120 1.47 -6.45 17.94
C VAL A 120 2.90 -6.58 18.45
N PHE A 121 3.90 -6.48 17.58
CA PHE A 121 5.31 -6.64 17.95
C PHE A 121 5.99 -5.32 18.33
N GLY A 122 5.37 -4.16 18.06
CA GLY A 122 5.94 -2.84 18.34
C GLY A 122 7.16 -2.48 17.48
N ILE A 123 7.34 -3.18 16.36
CA ILE A 123 8.48 -3.00 15.43
C ILE A 123 7.93 -2.42 14.12
N THR A 124 8.52 -1.31 13.65
CA THR A 124 8.22 -0.71 12.35
C THR A 124 8.86 -1.56 11.24
N LEU A 125 8.07 -2.43 10.61
CA LEU A 125 8.47 -3.33 9.51
C LEU A 125 8.26 -2.72 8.11
N LEU A 126 7.49 -1.63 8.05
CA LEU A 126 7.11 -0.76 6.93
C LEU A 126 7.07 0.65 7.52
#